data_AF-A0A660QE55-F1
#
_entry.id   AF-A0A660QE55-F1
#
_cell.length_a   1.000
_cell.length_b   1.000
_cell.length_c   1.000
_cell.angle_alpha   90.00
_cell.angle_beta   90.00
_cell.angle_gamma   90.00
#
_symmetry.space_group_name_H-M   'P 1'
#
loop_
_entity.id
_entity.type
_entity.pdbx_description
1 polymer ?
#
loop_
_entity_poly.entity_id
_entity_poly.type
_entity_poly.pdbx_seq_one_letter_code
_entity_poly.pdbx_strand_id
1 'polypeptide(L)' 'ILIMKFKESFKWDTKADKTESISFIILIIAAILTIIGISVGTFIPGIPVALAIVGAFLVLVGIVIYIASEILRVFEKKK' A
#
# COMPACT_ATOMS: atom_id res chain seq x y z
N ILE A 1 -1.25 14.57 10.00
CA ILE A 1 -2.27 13.59 9.55
C ILE A 1 -1.64 12.23 9.27
N LEU A 2 -0.67 12.13 8.36
CA LEU A 2 0.00 10.84 8.01
C LEU A 2 0.65 10.13 9.23
N ILE A 3 1.37 10.87 10.06
CA ILE A 3 2.06 10.32 11.25
C ILE A 3 1.07 9.85 12.33
N MET A 4 -0.09 10.51 12.48
CA MET A 4 -1.13 10.07 13.43
C MET A 4 -1.81 8.79 12.95
N LYS A 5 -2.16 8.70 11.65
CA LYS A 5 -2.68 7.45 11.06
C LYS A 5 -1.69 6.29 11.12
N PHE A 6 -0.39 6.60 11.00
CA PHE A 6 0.68 5.61 11.15
C PHE A 6 0.68 4.98 12.55
N LYS A 7 0.51 5.79 13.60
CA LYS A 7 0.42 5.31 14.99
C LYS A 7 -0.85 4.50 15.25
N GLU A 8 -1.97 4.86 14.64
CA GLU A 8 -3.24 4.14 14.81
C GLU A 8 -3.27 2.80 14.05
N SER A 9 -2.63 2.72 12.88
CA SER A 9 -2.53 1.46 12.12
C SER A 9 -1.82 0.36 12.93
N PHE A 10 -0.92 0.71 13.84
CA PHE A 10 -0.22 -0.24 14.70
C PHE A 10 -0.99 -0.72 15.94
N LYS A 11 -2.31 -0.54 16.01
CA LYS A 11 -3.16 -1.26 16.98
C LYS A 11 -3.72 -2.52 16.30
N TRP A 12 -3.08 -3.66 16.55
CA TRP A 12 -3.33 -4.93 15.87
C TRP A 12 -4.43 -5.74 16.58
N ASP A 13 -5.57 -5.13 16.87
CA ASP A 13 -6.62 -5.76 17.69
C ASP A 13 -7.43 -6.80 16.89
N THR A 14 -7.65 -6.54 15.59
CA THR A 14 -8.46 -7.41 14.73
C THR A 14 -7.72 -7.92 13.48
N LYS A 15 -8.23 -8.97 12.82
CA LYS A 15 -7.62 -9.46 11.56
C LYS A 15 -7.76 -8.42 10.44
N ALA A 16 -8.83 -7.63 10.48
CA ALA A 16 -9.02 -6.50 9.58
C ALA A 16 -7.91 -5.45 9.75
N ASP A 17 -7.57 -5.05 10.99
CA ASP A 17 -6.54 -4.03 11.25
C ASP A 17 -5.14 -4.49 10.81
N LYS A 18 -4.82 -5.77 10.99
CA LYS A 18 -3.54 -6.35 10.50
C LYS A 18 -3.46 -6.29 8.98
N THR A 19 -4.54 -6.65 8.31
CA THR A 19 -4.61 -6.67 6.85
C THR A 19 -4.56 -5.26 6.28
N GLU A 20 -5.21 -4.29 6.95
CA GLU A 20 -5.16 -2.87 6.60
C GLU A 20 -3.74 -2.33 6.73
N SER A 21 -3.04 -2.61 7.82
CA SER A 21 -1.64 -2.20 8.02
C SER A 21 -0.69 -2.76 6.97
N ILE A 22 -0.88 -4.03 6.58
CA ILE A 22 -0.09 -4.65 5.50
C ILE A 22 -0.35 -3.92 4.18
N SER A 23 -1.62 -3.63 3.86
CA SER A 23 -1.98 -2.89 2.65
C SER A 23 -1.31 -1.51 2.62
N PHE A 24 -1.29 -0.82 3.76
CA PHE A 24 -0.71 0.51 3.88
C PHE A 24 0.81 0.51 3.67
N ILE A 25 1.53 -0.47 4.24
CA ILE A 25 2.97 -0.64 4.02
C ILE A 25 3.26 -0.92 2.54
N ILE A 26 2.49 -1.80 1.90
CA ILE A 26 2.63 -2.10 0.47
C ILE A 26 2.43 -0.84 -0.36
N LEU A 27 1.40 -0.04 -0.07
CA LEU A 27 1.12 1.21 -0.78
C LEU A 27 2.26 2.23 -0.62
N ILE A 28 2.86 2.35 0.56
CA ILE A 28 4.02 3.23 0.77
C ILE A 28 5.21 2.77 -0.07
N ILE A 29 5.56 1.49 -0.03
CA ILE A 29 6.68 0.94 -0.80
C ILE A 29 6.42 1.13 -2.30
N ALA A 30 5.21 0.84 -2.74
CA ALA A 30 4.77 1.01 -4.12
C ALA A 30 4.90 2.48 -4.57
N ALA A 31 4.46 3.43 -3.74
CA ALA A 31 4.58 4.85 -4.03
C ALA A 31 6.05 5.29 -4.14
N ILE A 32 6.92 4.84 -3.22
CA ILE A 32 8.36 5.15 -3.26
C ILE A 32 8.99 4.61 -4.54
N LEU A 33 8.72 3.34 -4.90
CA LEU A 33 9.24 2.73 -6.12
C LEU A 33 8.74 3.46 -7.37
N THR A 34 7.48 3.86 -7.38
CA THR A 34 6.88 4.62 -8.50
C THR A 34 7.53 5.98 -8.64
N ILE A 35 7.68 6.73 -7.53
CA ILE A 35 8.31 8.06 -7.54
C ILE A 35 9.77 7.96 -7.99
N ILE A 36 10.53 7.01 -7.47
CA ILE A 36 11.93 6.81 -7.87
C ILE A 36 12.02 6.41 -9.35
N GLY A 37 11.19 5.46 -9.78
CA GLY A 37 11.19 4.99 -11.15
C GLY A 37 10.84 6.08 -12.16
N ILE A 38 9.84 6.92 -11.86
CA ILE A 38 9.48 8.07 -12.70
C ILE A 38 10.59 9.12 -12.66
N SER A 39 11.06 9.50 -11.46
CA SER A 39 12.04 10.58 -11.30
C SER A 39 13.38 10.28 -11.98
N VAL A 40 13.80 9.02 -12.02
CA VAL A 40 15.04 8.60 -12.69
C VAL A 40 14.77 8.26 -14.17
N GLY A 41 13.58 7.72 -14.48
CA GLY A 41 13.19 7.32 -15.83
C GLY A 41 13.04 8.49 -16.81
N THR A 42 12.86 9.71 -16.32
CA THR A 42 12.91 10.93 -17.14
C THR A 42 14.31 11.26 -17.67
N PHE A 43 15.36 10.81 -16.98
CA PHE A 43 16.77 11.06 -17.37
C PHE A 43 17.40 9.87 -18.09
N ILE A 44 17.06 8.64 -17.69
CA ILE A 44 17.61 7.41 -18.28
C ILE A 44 16.44 6.46 -18.59
N PRO A 45 16.02 6.34 -19.86
CA PRO A 45 14.99 5.38 -20.23
C PRO A 45 15.50 3.93 -20.07
N GLY A 46 14.59 3.01 -19.73
CA GLY A 46 14.89 1.59 -19.55
C GLY A 46 14.51 1.07 -18.17
N ILE A 47 15.50 0.54 -17.42
CA ILE A 47 15.30 -0.10 -16.11
C ILE A 47 14.49 0.76 -15.11
N PRO A 48 14.72 2.09 -15.00
CA PRO A 48 13.95 2.92 -14.07
C PRO A 48 12.45 2.99 -14.40
N VAL A 49 12.10 2.99 -15.69
CA VAL A 49 10.70 2.97 -16.14
C VAL A 49 10.04 1.64 -15.77
N ALA A 50 10.77 0.52 -15.91
CA ALA A 50 10.28 -0.79 -15.46
C ALA A 50 10.04 -0.80 -13.94
N LEU A 51 10.90 -0.14 -13.15
CA LEU A 51 10.71 0.00 -11.71
C LEU A 51 9.43 0.79 -11.37
N ALA A 52 9.13 1.84 -12.13
CA ALA A 52 7.88 2.59 -11.97
C ALA A 52 6.65 1.72 -12.26
N ILE A 53 6.72 0.87 -13.30
CA ILE A 53 5.64 -0.06 -13.64
C ILE A 53 5.41 -1.06 -12.51
N VAL A 54 6.48 -1.65 -11.95
CA VAL A 54 6.38 -2.57 -10.80
C VAL A 54 5.78 -1.85 -9.60
N GLY A 55 6.19 -0.61 -9.33
CA GLY A 55 5.59 0.24 -8.30
C GLY A 55 4.08 0.42 -8.50
N ALA A 56 3.65 0.76 -9.72
CA ALA A 56 2.23 0.93 -10.04
C ALA A 56 1.42 -0.38 -9.89
N PHE A 57 2.01 -1.53 -10.24
CA PHE A 57 1.38 -2.83 -9.99
C PHE A 57 1.23 -3.13 -8.50
N LEU A 58 2.25 -2.80 -7.68
CA LEU A 58 2.15 -2.95 -6.23
C LEU A 58 1.08 -2.04 -5.62
N VAL A 59 0.81 -0.87 -6.21
CA VAL A 59 -0.32 -0.03 -5.79
C VAL A 59 -1.63 -0.79 -5.95
N LEU A 60 -1.85 -1.45 -7.11
CA LEU A 60 -3.05 -2.25 -7.33
C LEU A 60 -3.18 -3.38 -6.31
N VAL A 61 -2.09 -4.10 -6.01
CA VAL A 61 -2.08 -5.15 -5.00
C VAL A 61 -2.42 -4.59 -3.62
N GLY A 62 -1.83 -3.45 -3.24
CA GLY A 62 -2.14 -2.76 -1.99
C GLY A 62 -3.62 -2.37 -1.88
N ILE A 63 -4.21 -1.82 -2.95
CA ILE A 63 -5.63 -1.47 -2.99
C ILE A 63 -6.51 -2.72 -2.81
N VAL A 64 -6.20 -3.83 -3.47
CA VAL A 64 -6.97 -5.08 -3.34
C VAL A 64 -6.93 -5.60 -1.91
N ILE A 65 -5.75 -5.59 -1.27
CA ILE A 65 -5.59 -6.02 0.13
C ILE A 65 -6.36 -5.09 1.07
N TYR A 66 -6.35 -3.77 0.81
CA TYR A 66 -7.13 -2.81 1.57
C TYR A 66 -8.64 -3.09 1.48
N ILE A 67 -9.16 -3.34 0.27
CA ILE A 67 -10.56 -3.71 0.07
C ILE A 67 -10.89 -5.01 0.82
N ALA A 68 -10.00 -6.00 0.78
CA ALA A 68 -10.17 -7.24 1.53
C ALA A 68 -10.21 -6.99 3.05
N SER A 69 -9.41 -6.06 3.56
CA SER A 69 -9.43 -5.66 4.98
C SER A 69 -10.79 -5.06 5.35
N GLU A 70 -11.36 -4.22 4.49
CA GLU A 70 -12.67 -3.60 4.73
C GLU A 70 -13.79 -4.65 4.75
N ILE A 71 -13.74 -5.61 3.83
CA ILE A 71 -14.68 -6.73 3.81
C ILE A 71 -14.61 -7.51 5.13
N LEU A 72 -13.40 -7.86 5.59
CA LEU A 72 -13.21 -8.54 6.88
C LEU A 72 -13.77 -7.74 8.06
N ARG A 73 -13.55 -6.42 8.07
CA ARG A 73 -14.05 -5.50 9.10
C ARG A 73 -15.58 -5.55 9.21
N VAL A 74 -16.28 -5.58 8.06
CA VAL A 74 -17.75 -5.67 8.01
C VAL A 74 -18.24 -7.01 8.57
N PHE A 75 -17.54 -8.10 8.27
CA PHE A 75 -17.89 -9.42 8.82
C PHE A 75 -17.63 -9.52 10.32
N GLU A 76 -16.54 -8.96 10.82
CA GLU A 76 -16.21 -8.93 12.26
C GLU A 76 -17.21 -8.06 13.04
N LYS A 77 -17.66 -6.92 12.51
CA LYS A 77 -18.70 -6.10 13.14
C LYS A 77 -20.09 -6.75 13.20
N LYS A 78 -20.37 -7.72 12.34
CA LYS A 78 -21.66 -8.44 12.30
C LYS A 78 -21.71 -9.63 13.27
N LYS A 79 -20.60 -9.98 13.90
CA LYS A 79 -20.48 -11.12 14.81
C LYS A 79 -20.54 -10.65 16.27
#